data_AF-A0A4U2MHI2-F1
#
_entry.id   AF-A0A4U2MHI2-F1
#
_cell.length_a   1.000
_cell.length_b   1.000
_cell.length_c   1.000
_cell.angle_alpha   90.00
_cell.angle_beta   90.00
_cell.angle_gamma   90.00
#
_symmetry.space_group_name_H-M   'P 1'
#
loop_
_entity.id
_entity.type
_entity.pdbx_description
1 polymer ?
#
loop_
_entity_poly.entity_id
_entity_poly.type
_entity_poly.pdbx_seq_one_letter_code
_entity_poly.pdbx_strand_id
1 'polypeptide(L)'
;MWFDKITYLQTLPNDLEKMFTTNGWDRKLFFRIRSGISKFIDVRLFEAAGSDGERRKLGVATAYDTNLSDFTDNRYITTDSPLGKLGMGDGTRKDFQMAVFPVVESSLIIYVNNIVKDKKGYTVNARTGEVKFTDAPAKNDKITYECKLASDAYEPSNDMLFFTYSQYFIEKEMKLSDQASNLGNGNGTKTEFQYPFPNFDESRTIFYKNDVIISPEEYTFTETKVVFKKAPASTDNIKMAGVYTVEPKADGTIDTLMATKSFDTEDMLSIMNEVYSALNFANPSPYTPISFTPEKRFTRDWKRDSVVYMYGNANRDRIAMFMRVDPTPAPVRALFVPVYIGRMYTFDNAPRRNMVIAAGCRSGDQFVYSANKKVGNATIDYGESTSNGNETVQLAQSY
;
A
#
# COMPACT_ATOMS: atom_id res chain seq x y z
N MET A 1 -5.43 0.42 -23.24
CA MET A 1 -5.84 1.76 -23.74
C MET A 1 -4.62 2.66 -23.69
N TRP A 2 -4.44 3.56 -24.66
CA TRP A 2 -3.40 4.60 -24.55
C TRP A 2 -3.89 5.70 -23.62
N PHE A 3 -3.00 6.22 -22.78
CA PHE A 3 -3.30 7.31 -21.86
C PHE A 3 -2.24 8.41 -21.98
N ASP A 4 -2.69 9.64 -21.75
CA ASP A 4 -1.89 10.84 -21.59
C ASP A 4 -2.54 11.63 -20.45
N LYS A 5 -1.82 11.77 -19.32
CA LYS A 5 -2.36 12.28 -18.07
C LYS A 5 -1.37 13.17 -17.34
N ILE A 6 -1.93 14.16 -16.67
CA ILE A 6 -1.22 15.03 -15.73
C ILE A 6 -1.74 14.70 -14.32
N THR A 7 -0.83 14.46 -13.40
CA THR A 7 -1.09 14.34 -11.95
C THR A 7 -0.13 15.24 -11.18
N TYR A 8 -0.29 15.33 -9.86
CA TYR A 8 0.60 16.06 -8.97
C TYR A 8 1.41 15.08 -8.14
N LEU A 9 2.63 15.47 -7.76
CA LEU A 9 3.48 14.67 -6.87
C LEU A 9 2.73 14.18 -5.63
N GLN A 10 1.93 15.05 -5.00
CA GLN A 10 1.15 14.73 -3.81
C GLN A 10 0.05 13.68 -4.02
N THR A 11 -0.49 13.52 -5.23
CA THR A 11 -1.59 12.59 -5.54
C THR A 11 -1.15 11.39 -6.38
N LEU A 12 0.11 11.35 -6.81
CA LEU A 12 0.65 10.36 -7.72
C LEU A 12 0.32 8.91 -7.34
N PRO A 13 0.49 8.44 -6.08
CA PRO A 13 0.17 7.05 -5.75
C PRO A 13 -1.31 6.70 -5.96
N ASN A 14 -2.23 7.60 -5.65
CA ASN A 14 -3.66 7.40 -5.81
C ASN A 14 -4.08 7.46 -7.28
N ASP A 15 -3.47 8.36 -8.05
CA ASP A 15 -3.76 8.49 -9.49
C ASP A 15 -3.17 7.33 -10.30
N LEU A 16 -2.02 6.78 -9.90
CA LEU A 16 -1.46 5.55 -10.45
C LEU A 16 -2.36 4.34 -10.15
N GLU A 17 -2.82 4.20 -8.90
CA GLU A 17 -3.77 3.16 -8.52
C GLU A 17 -5.06 3.24 -9.36
N LYS A 18 -5.63 4.44 -9.48
CA LYS A 18 -6.82 4.67 -10.32
C LYS A 18 -6.56 4.33 -11.78
N MET A 19 -5.37 4.66 -12.29
CA MET A 19 -4.98 4.34 -13.67
C MET A 19 -4.87 2.83 -13.88
N PHE A 20 -4.20 2.09 -12.99
CA PHE A 20 -4.10 0.64 -13.07
C PHE A 20 -5.48 -0.03 -12.99
N THR A 21 -6.29 0.41 -12.03
CA THR A 21 -7.63 -0.17 -11.81
C THR A 21 -8.60 0.06 -12.96
N THR A 22 -8.58 1.26 -13.55
CA THR A 22 -9.37 1.56 -14.76
C THR A 22 -8.93 0.73 -15.97
N ASN A 23 -7.72 0.18 -15.97
CA ASN A 23 -7.13 -0.57 -17.07
C ASN A 23 -7.02 -2.08 -16.83
N GLY A 24 -7.83 -2.64 -15.93
CA GLY A 24 -7.99 -4.09 -15.78
C GLY A 24 -7.05 -4.75 -14.77
N TRP A 25 -6.41 -3.96 -13.92
CA TRP A 25 -5.80 -4.43 -12.68
C TRP A 25 -6.78 -4.20 -11.53
N ASP A 26 -6.63 -4.94 -10.44
CA ASP A 26 -7.45 -4.80 -9.24
C ASP A 26 -6.53 -4.65 -8.04
N ARG A 27 -6.76 -3.62 -7.20
CA ARG A 27 -6.01 -3.47 -5.97
C ARG A 27 -6.56 -4.43 -4.92
N LYS A 28 -5.83 -5.51 -4.67
CA LYS A 28 -6.18 -6.51 -3.66
C LYS A 28 -5.84 -6.08 -2.25
N LEU A 29 -4.76 -5.32 -2.08
CA LEU A 29 -4.33 -4.87 -0.76
C LEU A 29 -3.72 -3.47 -0.82
N PHE A 30 -4.04 -2.65 0.17
CA PHE A 30 -3.26 -1.49 0.57
C PHE A 30 -2.91 -1.61 2.04
N PHE A 31 -1.64 -1.43 2.36
CA PHE A 31 -1.20 -1.37 3.74
C PHE A 31 -0.07 -0.36 3.91
N ARG A 32 0.04 0.15 5.13
CA ARG A 32 1.07 1.09 5.53
C ARG A 32 1.94 0.46 6.58
N ILE A 33 3.25 0.56 6.41
CA ILE A 33 4.23 0.22 7.44
C ILE A 33 4.71 1.53 8.06
N ARG A 34 4.77 1.61 9.40
CA ARG A 34 5.22 2.79 10.13
C ARG A 34 6.48 2.48 10.95
N SER A 35 7.48 3.35 10.84
CA SER A 35 8.62 3.37 11.76
C SER A 35 8.68 4.69 12.52
N GLY A 36 8.70 4.63 13.84
CA GLY A 36 8.63 5.81 14.69
C GLY A 36 7.36 6.64 14.43
N ILE A 37 7.48 7.97 14.45
CA ILE A 37 6.32 8.86 14.30
C ILE A 37 6.07 9.34 12.87
N SER A 38 7.11 9.40 12.03
CA SER A 38 7.09 10.17 10.77
C SER A 38 7.48 9.38 9.53
N LYS A 39 8.03 8.16 9.67
CA LYS A 39 8.47 7.35 8.53
C LYS A 39 7.42 6.33 8.18
N PHE A 40 7.09 6.26 6.90
CA PHE A 40 6.05 5.38 6.38
C PHE A 40 6.48 4.69 5.10
N ILE A 41 5.95 3.49 4.85
CA ILE A 41 5.99 2.80 3.56
C ILE A 41 4.55 2.48 3.19
N ASP A 42 4.06 3.06 2.11
CA ASP A 42 2.77 2.73 1.53
C ASP A 42 2.97 1.63 0.50
N VAL A 43 2.29 0.50 0.69
CA VAL A 43 2.38 -0.67 -0.19
C VAL A 43 1.02 -0.99 -0.78
N ARG A 44 0.97 -1.11 -2.11
CA ARG A 44 -0.22 -1.50 -2.89
C ARG A 44 0.07 -2.79 -3.63
N LEU A 45 -0.80 -3.77 -3.46
CA LEU A 45 -0.74 -5.05 -4.15
C LEU A 45 -1.88 -5.12 -5.17
N PHE A 46 -1.51 -5.33 -6.43
CA PHE A 46 -2.40 -5.42 -7.57
C PHE A 46 -2.40 -6.83 -8.15
N GLU A 47 -3.54 -7.22 -8.69
CA GLU A 47 -3.67 -8.43 -9.51
C GLU A 47 -4.41 -8.12 -10.83
N ALA A 48 -4.04 -8.81 -11.91
CA ALA A 48 -4.79 -8.78 -13.16
C ALA A 48 -4.95 -10.19 -13.72
N ALA A 49 -6.15 -10.50 -14.21
CA ALA A 49 -6.36 -11.69 -15.04
C ALA A 49 -6.07 -11.31 -16.50
N GLY A 50 -4.96 -11.79 -17.06
CA GLY A 50 -4.61 -11.46 -18.43
C GLY A 50 -5.55 -12.08 -19.44
N SER A 51 -5.41 -11.64 -20.68
CA SER A 51 -6.08 -12.21 -21.85
C SER A 51 -5.75 -13.69 -22.08
N ASP A 52 -4.60 -14.15 -21.58
CA ASP A 52 -4.14 -15.53 -21.58
C ASP A 52 -4.67 -16.37 -20.40
N GLY A 53 -5.49 -15.79 -19.53
CA GLY A 53 -6.01 -16.45 -18.33
C GLY A 53 -5.03 -16.52 -17.16
N GLU A 54 -3.79 -16.05 -17.33
CA GLU A 54 -2.79 -16.05 -16.26
C GLU A 54 -3.03 -14.90 -15.27
N ARG A 55 -2.90 -15.19 -13.97
CA ARG A 55 -2.94 -14.17 -12.92
C ARG A 55 -1.58 -13.49 -12.81
N ARG A 56 -1.56 -12.19 -13.07
CA ARG A 56 -0.42 -11.30 -12.90
C ARG A 56 -0.53 -10.61 -11.55
N LYS A 57 0.58 -10.46 -10.85
CA LYS A 57 0.61 -9.85 -9.52
C LYS A 57 1.75 -8.87 -9.39
N LEU A 58 1.44 -7.67 -8.94
CA LEU A 58 2.35 -6.53 -8.88
C LEU A 58 2.24 -5.86 -7.51
N GLY A 59 3.37 -5.65 -6.85
CA GLY A 59 3.50 -4.81 -5.68
C GLY A 59 4.12 -3.47 -6.07
N VAL A 60 3.62 -2.40 -5.46
CA VAL A 60 4.17 -1.05 -5.55
C VAL A 60 4.39 -0.53 -4.13
N ALA A 61 5.62 -0.15 -3.79
CA ALA A 61 5.97 0.43 -2.50
C ALA A 61 6.52 1.85 -2.67
N THR A 62 6.13 2.74 -1.77
CA THR A 62 6.64 4.12 -1.72
C THR A 62 6.91 4.50 -0.28
N ALA A 63 8.18 4.79 0.02
CA ALA A 63 8.62 5.19 1.35
C ALA A 63 8.80 6.70 1.44
N TYR A 64 8.46 7.27 2.58
CA TYR A 64 8.56 8.71 2.81
C TYR A 64 8.69 9.06 4.31
N ASP A 65 9.30 10.21 4.60
CA ASP A 65 9.47 10.75 5.95
C ASP A 65 8.82 12.14 6.05
N THR A 66 7.80 12.25 6.88
CA THR A 66 7.04 13.50 7.03
C THR A 66 7.77 14.56 7.85
N ASN A 67 8.86 14.21 8.55
CA ASN A 67 9.71 15.16 9.27
C ASN A 67 10.83 15.72 8.38
N LEU A 68 11.16 15.03 7.28
CA LEU A 68 12.23 15.40 6.35
C LEU A 68 11.65 15.71 4.97
N SER A 69 10.62 16.56 4.93
CA SER A 69 10.00 17.00 3.67
C SER A 69 10.96 17.86 2.85
N ASP A 70 11.03 17.59 1.55
CA ASP A 70 11.78 18.39 0.58
C ASP A 70 11.10 19.72 0.27
N PHE A 71 9.82 19.88 0.66
CA PHE A 71 8.97 21.02 0.33
C PHE A 71 8.93 22.05 1.46
N THR A 72 9.00 23.33 1.09
CA THR A 72 9.05 24.47 2.04
C THR A 72 7.68 25.00 2.46
N ASP A 73 6.60 24.34 2.04
CA ASP A 73 5.21 24.75 2.26
C ASP A 73 4.67 24.37 3.65
N ASN A 74 5.50 23.80 4.53
CA ASN A 74 5.11 23.36 5.88
C ASN A 74 3.88 22.41 5.86
N ARG A 75 3.76 21.62 4.79
CA ARG A 75 2.64 20.70 4.55
C ARG A 75 1.28 21.40 4.52
N TYR A 76 1.26 22.66 4.08
CA TYR A 76 0.06 23.47 3.93
C TYR A 76 -0.36 23.54 2.46
N ILE A 77 -1.66 23.39 2.23
CA ILE A 77 -2.31 23.50 0.92
C ILE A 77 -3.09 24.80 0.90
N THR A 78 -2.79 25.67 -0.05
CA THR A 78 -3.49 26.95 -0.23
C THR A 78 -4.62 26.82 -1.24
N THR A 79 -5.56 27.76 -1.20
CA THR A 79 -6.67 27.86 -2.17
C THR A 79 -6.23 28.10 -3.62
N ASP A 80 -5.03 28.66 -3.80
CA ASP A 80 -4.41 28.92 -5.11
C ASP A 80 -3.72 27.67 -5.69
N SER A 81 -3.34 26.71 -4.84
CA SER A 81 -2.79 25.44 -5.31
C SER A 81 -3.85 24.64 -6.05
N PRO A 82 -3.51 23.95 -7.15
CA PRO A 82 -4.41 22.98 -7.76
C PRO A 82 -4.88 21.89 -6.79
N LEU A 83 -4.07 21.55 -5.79
CA LEU A 83 -4.43 20.60 -4.74
C LEU A 83 -5.55 21.13 -3.84
N GLY A 84 -5.70 22.45 -3.69
CA GLY A 84 -6.75 23.12 -2.91
C GLY A 84 -8.09 23.28 -3.66
N LYS A 85 -8.27 22.62 -4.81
CA LYS A 85 -9.52 22.68 -5.59
C LYS A 85 -10.41 21.48 -5.27
N LEU A 86 -11.65 21.72 -4.82
CA LEU A 86 -12.68 20.69 -4.64
C LEU A 86 -13.53 20.49 -5.90
N GLY A 87 -13.65 21.53 -6.72
CA GLY A 87 -14.34 21.49 -8.00
C GLY A 87 -15.33 22.63 -8.17
N MET A 88 -16.37 22.36 -8.96
CA MET A 88 -17.44 23.31 -9.26
C MET A 88 -18.79 22.77 -8.79
N GLY A 89 -19.64 23.66 -8.31
CA GLY A 89 -21.04 23.38 -8.04
C GLY A 89 -21.85 23.18 -9.33
N ASP A 90 -22.86 22.32 -9.25
CA ASP A 90 -23.81 22.07 -10.34
C ASP A 90 -25.27 22.37 -9.93
N GLY A 91 -25.50 22.81 -8.69
CA GLY A 91 -26.82 23.06 -8.11
C GLY A 91 -27.52 21.83 -7.54
N THR A 92 -26.92 20.64 -7.60
CA THR A 92 -27.52 19.37 -7.19
C THR A 92 -26.61 18.49 -6.33
N ARG A 93 -25.35 18.34 -6.71
CA ARG A 93 -24.35 17.53 -6.01
C ARG A 93 -23.95 18.19 -4.70
N LYS A 94 -23.95 17.39 -3.65
CA LYS A 94 -23.54 17.80 -2.29
C LYS A 94 -22.22 17.19 -1.86
N ASP A 95 -21.84 16.07 -2.45
CA ASP A 95 -20.66 15.30 -2.08
C ASP A 95 -19.48 15.65 -3.00
N PHE A 96 -18.35 15.99 -2.38
CA PHE A 96 -17.10 16.35 -3.02
C PHE A 96 -15.95 15.60 -2.33
N GLN A 97 -14.85 15.44 -3.05
CA GLN A 97 -13.68 14.70 -2.57
C GLN A 97 -12.47 15.62 -2.60
N MET A 98 -11.82 15.82 -1.45
CA MET A 98 -10.52 16.49 -1.38
C MET A 98 -9.49 15.68 -2.16
N ALA A 99 -8.63 16.38 -2.91
CA ALA A 99 -7.54 15.76 -3.65
C ALA A 99 -6.48 15.16 -2.71
N VAL A 100 -6.31 15.74 -1.52
CA VAL A 100 -5.30 15.35 -0.54
C VAL A 100 -5.95 15.08 0.82
N PHE A 101 -5.55 13.97 1.42
CA PHE A 101 -6.02 13.50 2.72
C PHE A 101 -5.05 12.41 3.23
N PRO A 102 -5.00 12.13 4.55
CA PRO A 102 -5.68 12.84 5.65
C PRO A 102 -5.20 14.27 5.89
N VAL A 103 -6.05 15.10 6.50
CA VAL A 103 -5.76 16.49 6.89
C VAL A 103 -6.00 16.74 8.37
N VAL A 104 -5.42 17.81 8.90
CA VAL A 104 -5.71 18.30 10.25
C VAL A 104 -7.04 19.06 10.21
N GLU A 105 -8.09 18.45 10.77
CA GLU A 105 -9.47 18.97 10.68
C GLU A 105 -9.60 20.43 11.16
N SER A 106 -8.91 20.79 12.24
CA SER A 106 -8.95 22.14 12.81
C SER A 106 -8.33 23.21 11.90
N SER A 107 -7.50 22.81 10.93
CA SER A 107 -6.88 23.72 9.95
C SER A 107 -7.68 23.88 8.65
N LEU A 108 -8.70 23.04 8.44
CA LEU A 108 -9.43 23.00 7.17
C LEU A 108 -10.44 24.15 7.08
N ILE A 109 -10.33 24.96 6.03
CA ILE A 109 -11.28 26.03 5.70
C ILE A 109 -11.76 25.82 4.27
N ILE A 110 -13.07 25.87 4.05
CA ILE A 110 -13.70 25.72 2.74
C ILE A 110 -14.22 27.08 2.26
N TYR A 111 -14.05 27.35 0.98
CA TYR A 111 -14.50 28.55 0.30
C TYR A 111 -15.44 28.21 -0.84
N VAL A 112 -16.46 29.04 -1.02
CA VAL A 112 -17.34 29.05 -2.19
C VAL A 112 -17.24 30.44 -2.80
N ASN A 113 -16.78 30.53 -4.05
CA ASN A 113 -16.49 31.79 -4.74
C ASN A 113 -15.57 32.72 -3.91
N ASN A 114 -14.51 32.15 -3.32
CA ASN A 114 -13.54 32.82 -2.44
C ASN A 114 -14.12 33.38 -1.13
N ILE A 115 -15.35 33.02 -0.77
CA ILE A 115 -15.98 33.39 0.50
C ILE A 115 -15.94 32.16 1.42
N VAL A 116 -15.46 32.35 2.66
CA VAL A 116 -15.45 31.30 3.68
C VAL A 116 -16.85 30.77 3.91
N LYS A 117 -17.04 29.46 3.75
CA LYS A 117 -18.30 28.79 4.06
C LYS A 117 -18.35 28.50 5.55
N ASP A 118 -19.48 28.82 6.18
CA ASP A 118 -19.71 28.49 7.59
C ASP A 118 -19.64 26.97 7.83
N LYS A 119 -19.03 26.56 8.94
CA LYS A 119 -18.86 25.15 9.33
C LYS A 119 -20.17 24.39 9.49
N LYS A 120 -21.31 25.06 9.75
CA LYS A 120 -22.65 24.44 9.77
C LYS A 120 -23.17 24.10 8.38
N GLY A 121 -22.57 24.67 7.34
CA GLY A 121 -22.97 24.49 5.95
C GLY A 121 -22.41 23.22 5.29
N TYR A 122 -21.57 22.45 6.00
CA TYR A 122 -20.95 21.24 5.47
C TYR A 122 -20.41 20.33 6.59
N THR A 123 -20.17 19.06 6.27
CA THR A 123 -19.43 18.11 7.10
C THR A 123 -18.20 17.62 6.35
N VAL A 124 -17.11 17.32 7.06
CA VAL A 124 -15.89 16.76 6.46
C VAL A 124 -15.45 15.54 7.24
N ASN A 125 -15.10 14.48 6.51
CA ASN A 125 -14.29 13.40 7.05
C ASN A 125 -12.82 13.69 6.71
N ALA A 126 -12.08 14.25 7.68
CA ALA A 126 -10.70 14.66 7.47
C ALA A 126 -9.74 13.49 7.17
N ARG A 127 -10.15 12.25 7.44
CA ARG A 127 -9.36 11.05 7.17
C ARG A 127 -9.49 10.59 5.73
N THR A 128 -10.70 10.63 5.18
CA THR A 128 -11.02 10.17 3.82
C THR A 128 -11.08 11.31 2.81
N GLY A 129 -11.10 12.57 3.26
CA GLY A 129 -11.23 13.74 2.41
C GLY A 129 -12.65 13.97 1.87
N GLU A 130 -13.64 13.21 2.34
CA GLU A 130 -15.03 13.38 1.93
C GLU A 130 -15.60 14.67 2.51
N VAL A 131 -16.19 15.50 1.65
CA VAL A 131 -16.84 16.75 2.00
C VAL A 131 -18.29 16.68 1.55
N LYS A 132 -19.22 16.94 2.47
CA LYS A 132 -20.65 16.95 2.17
C LYS A 132 -21.28 18.27 2.57
N PHE A 133 -21.80 19.01 1.61
CA PHE A 133 -22.51 20.26 1.87
C PHE A 133 -23.95 19.99 2.32
N THR A 134 -24.45 20.83 3.23
CA THR A 134 -25.87 20.81 3.64
C THR A 134 -26.77 21.19 2.45
N ASP A 135 -26.38 22.25 1.75
CA ASP A 135 -27.04 22.75 0.52
C ASP A 135 -26.10 22.61 -0.66
N ALA A 136 -26.63 22.17 -1.81
CA ALA A 136 -25.83 22.00 -3.01
C ALA A 136 -25.27 23.36 -3.47
N PRO A 137 -23.95 23.51 -3.65
CA PRO A 137 -23.37 24.72 -4.22
C PRO A 137 -23.98 25.02 -5.59
N ALA A 138 -24.23 26.29 -5.89
CA ALA A 138 -24.93 26.68 -7.11
C ALA A 138 -24.10 26.34 -8.35
N LYS A 139 -24.77 26.30 -9.51
CA LYS A 139 -24.09 26.02 -10.78
C LYS A 139 -22.98 27.04 -11.02
N ASN A 140 -21.78 26.54 -11.31
CA ASN A 140 -20.55 27.31 -11.50
C ASN A 140 -19.97 27.98 -10.25
N ASP A 141 -20.45 27.66 -9.05
CA ASP A 141 -19.76 28.06 -7.83
C ASP A 141 -18.40 27.37 -7.75
N LYS A 142 -17.31 28.15 -7.65
CA LYS A 142 -15.96 27.62 -7.47
C LYS A 142 -15.77 27.22 -6.02
N ILE A 143 -15.42 25.96 -5.78
CA ILE A 143 -15.21 25.41 -4.44
C ILE A 143 -13.73 25.12 -4.25
N THR A 144 -13.12 25.78 -3.28
CA THR A 144 -11.72 25.59 -2.90
C THR A 144 -11.60 25.37 -1.40
N TYR A 145 -10.43 24.93 -0.97
CA TYR A 145 -10.10 24.75 0.44
C TYR A 145 -8.63 25.06 0.68
N GLU A 146 -8.33 25.34 1.94
CA GLU A 146 -6.97 25.32 2.46
C GLU A 146 -6.90 24.43 3.70
N CYS A 147 -5.76 23.79 3.92
CA CYS A 147 -5.58 22.88 5.05
C CYS A 147 -4.11 22.55 5.29
N LYS A 148 -3.81 22.09 6.50
CA LYS A 148 -2.57 21.38 6.81
C LYS A 148 -2.77 19.87 6.66
N LEU A 149 -1.83 19.20 6.01
CA LEU A 149 -1.82 17.74 5.92
C LEU A 149 -1.59 17.12 7.32
N ALA A 150 -2.24 15.99 7.59
CA ALA A 150 -2.02 15.25 8.82
C ALA A 150 -0.59 14.65 8.85
N SER A 151 -0.10 14.32 10.05
CA SER A 151 1.25 13.77 10.21
C SER A 151 1.47 12.48 9.42
N ASP A 152 0.42 11.71 9.16
CA ASP A 152 0.48 10.47 8.38
C ASP A 152 -0.08 10.61 6.96
N ALA A 153 -0.31 11.83 6.47
CA ALA A 153 -0.57 12.02 5.04
C ALA A 153 0.67 11.62 4.22
N TYR A 154 0.43 11.12 3.01
CA TYR A 154 1.50 10.82 2.05
C TYR A 154 2.41 12.04 1.87
N GLU A 155 3.72 11.81 1.82
CA GLU A 155 4.69 12.83 1.45
C GLU A 155 5.35 12.38 0.14
N PRO A 156 5.44 13.24 -0.89
CA PRO A 156 6.06 12.85 -2.15
C PRO A 156 7.48 12.35 -1.96
N SER A 157 7.81 11.26 -2.64
CA SER A 157 9.14 10.67 -2.65
C SER A 157 9.67 10.65 -4.08
N ASN A 158 10.99 10.79 -4.21
CA ASN A 158 11.68 10.78 -5.48
C ASN A 158 11.84 9.36 -6.04
N ASP A 159 11.48 8.34 -5.26
CA ASP A 159 11.59 6.94 -5.63
C ASP A 159 10.30 6.15 -5.43
N MET A 160 10.11 5.16 -6.29
CA MET A 160 9.05 4.15 -6.18
C MET A 160 9.63 2.77 -6.48
N LEU A 161 9.13 1.75 -5.77
CA LEU A 161 9.63 0.38 -5.87
C LEU A 161 8.54 -0.53 -6.41
N PHE A 162 8.89 -1.35 -7.39
CA PHE A 162 8.00 -2.34 -8.01
C PHE A 162 8.53 -3.73 -7.74
N PHE A 163 7.65 -4.68 -7.52
CA PHE A 163 8.02 -6.08 -7.36
C PHE A 163 6.88 -6.98 -7.78
N THR A 164 7.17 -8.26 -8.00
CA THR A 164 6.16 -9.29 -8.23
C THR A 164 6.15 -10.28 -7.08
N TYR A 165 5.08 -11.04 -6.97
CA TYR A 165 4.92 -12.08 -5.95
C TYR A 165 3.94 -13.14 -6.47
N SER A 166 4.01 -14.36 -5.94
CA SER A 166 3.03 -15.41 -6.28
C SER A 166 1.81 -15.34 -5.38
N GLN A 167 2.03 -15.16 -4.07
CA GLN A 167 0.98 -15.06 -3.06
C GLN A 167 1.48 -14.20 -1.89
N TYR A 168 0.56 -13.70 -1.07
CA TYR A 168 0.90 -13.05 0.20
C TYR A 168 0.00 -13.59 1.31
N PHE A 169 0.52 -13.60 2.53
CA PHE A 169 -0.21 -13.95 3.74
C PHE A 169 0.02 -12.87 4.79
N ILE A 170 -1.07 -12.47 5.47
CA ILE A 170 -1.06 -11.46 6.51
C ILE A 170 -1.19 -12.18 7.86
N GLU A 171 -0.08 -12.53 8.46
CA GLU A 171 -0.07 -13.27 9.72
C GLU A 171 -0.07 -12.33 10.93
N LYS A 172 -0.93 -12.60 11.90
CA LYS A 172 -0.90 -11.98 13.23
C LYS A 172 -0.74 -13.05 14.30
N GLU A 173 0.13 -12.78 15.26
CA GLU A 173 0.26 -13.59 16.46
C GLU A 173 -0.79 -13.17 17.50
N MET A 174 -1.44 -14.15 18.11
CA MET A 174 -2.23 -14.01 19.31
C MET A 174 -1.53 -14.71 20.47
N LYS A 175 -1.21 -13.94 21.50
CA LYS A 175 -0.48 -14.41 22.68
C LYS A 175 -1.47 -14.90 23.73
N LEU A 176 -1.01 -15.81 24.58
CA LEU A 176 -1.82 -16.33 25.69
C LEU A 176 -2.29 -15.20 26.65
N SER A 177 -1.52 -14.12 26.77
CA SER A 177 -1.85 -12.94 27.58
C SER A 177 -2.97 -12.07 27.00
N ASP A 178 -3.30 -12.23 25.72
CA ASP A 178 -4.27 -11.38 25.05
C ASP A 178 -5.68 -11.70 25.55
N GLN A 179 -6.52 -10.70 25.73
CA GLN A 179 -7.90 -10.93 26.17
C GLN A 179 -8.67 -11.85 25.19
N ALA A 180 -8.40 -11.72 23.89
CA ALA A 180 -8.99 -12.55 22.84
C ALA A 180 -8.56 -14.03 22.94
N SER A 181 -7.47 -14.34 23.64
CA SER A 181 -6.98 -15.71 23.82
C SER A 181 -7.95 -16.59 24.63
N ASN A 182 -8.79 -15.97 25.47
CA ASN A 182 -9.70 -16.65 26.38
C ASN A 182 -11.00 -17.05 25.66
N LEU A 183 -11.18 -18.36 25.44
CA LEU A 183 -12.36 -18.92 24.77
C LEU A 183 -13.52 -19.20 25.74
N GLY A 184 -13.30 -18.98 27.04
CA GLY A 184 -14.25 -19.17 28.11
C GLY A 184 -14.10 -20.49 28.85
N ASN A 185 -15.04 -20.76 29.75
CA ASN A 185 -15.01 -21.94 30.60
C ASN A 185 -15.81 -23.11 29.99
N GLY A 186 -15.40 -24.32 30.35
CA GLY A 186 -16.24 -25.50 30.19
C GLY A 186 -17.50 -25.44 31.05
N ASN A 187 -18.35 -26.45 30.88
CA ASN A 187 -19.52 -26.67 31.73
C ASN A 187 -19.77 -28.18 31.98
N GLY A 188 -18.81 -29.04 31.63
CA GLY A 188 -18.93 -30.50 31.72
C GLY A 188 -19.69 -31.17 30.56
N THR A 189 -20.29 -30.41 29.64
CA THR A 189 -21.05 -30.94 28.49
C THR A 189 -20.67 -30.30 27.15
N LYS A 190 -20.21 -29.05 27.17
CA LYS A 190 -19.73 -28.28 26.02
C LYS A 190 -18.37 -28.81 25.57
N THR A 191 -18.32 -29.27 24.33
CA THR A 191 -17.08 -29.75 23.68
C THR A 191 -16.49 -28.73 22.72
N GLU A 192 -17.27 -27.73 22.28
CA GLU A 192 -16.87 -26.80 21.23
C GLU A 192 -16.60 -25.39 21.75
N PHE A 193 -15.50 -24.79 21.32
CA PHE A 193 -15.11 -23.42 21.66
C PHE A 193 -14.75 -22.66 20.38
N GLN A 194 -15.44 -21.56 20.15
CA GLN A 194 -15.25 -20.71 18.96
C GLN A 194 -13.99 -19.86 19.12
N TYR A 195 -13.24 -19.71 18.05
CA TYR A 195 -12.10 -18.82 18.02
C TYR A 195 -12.56 -17.36 17.97
N PRO A 196 -11.76 -16.43 18.52
CA PRO A 196 -12.03 -15.01 18.40
C PRO A 196 -11.90 -14.50 16.96
N PHE A 197 -11.07 -15.17 16.16
CA PHE A 197 -10.79 -14.86 14.76
C PHE A 197 -10.77 -16.16 13.93
N PRO A 198 -11.17 -16.12 12.65
CA PRO A 198 -11.01 -17.27 11.76
C PRO A 198 -9.54 -17.45 11.32
N ASN A 199 -9.26 -18.52 10.59
CA ASN A 199 -8.01 -18.73 9.82
C ASN A 199 -6.74 -18.82 10.69
N PHE A 200 -6.83 -19.46 11.85
CA PHE A 200 -5.65 -19.85 12.63
C PHE A 200 -4.85 -20.94 11.92
N ASP A 201 -3.53 -20.80 11.90
CA ASP A 201 -2.62 -21.85 11.47
C ASP A 201 -2.62 -22.97 12.51
N GLU A 202 -3.21 -24.09 12.13
CA GLU A 202 -3.38 -25.28 12.94
C GLU A 202 -2.04 -25.83 13.46
N SER A 203 -0.95 -25.72 12.69
CA SER A 203 0.37 -26.22 13.07
C SER A 203 1.07 -25.33 14.12
N ARG A 204 0.63 -24.08 14.26
CA ARG A 204 1.19 -23.08 15.18
C ARG A 204 0.20 -22.67 16.27
N THR A 205 -0.94 -23.34 16.37
CA THR A 205 -1.96 -23.06 17.38
C THR A 205 -1.86 -24.05 18.52
N ILE A 206 -1.81 -23.53 19.74
CA ILE A 206 -1.71 -24.30 20.99
C ILE A 206 -2.88 -23.94 21.89
N PHE A 207 -3.57 -24.96 22.41
CA PHE A 207 -4.65 -24.80 23.37
C PHE A 207 -4.17 -25.06 24.80
N TYR A 208 -4.76 -24.32 25.73
CA TYR A 208 -4.43 -24.36 27.14
C TYR A 208 -5.69 -24.57 27.97
N LYS A 209 -5.56 -25.39 29.01
CA LYS A 209 -6.56 -25.60 30.06
C LYS A 209 -5.96 -25.12 31.37
N ASN A 210 -6.53 -24.06 31.94
CA ASN A 210 -5.99 -23.42 33.16
C ASN A 210 -4.48 -23.12 33.03
N ASP A 211 -4.09 -22.55 31.90
CA ASP A 211 -2.70 -22.21 31.53
C ASP A 211 -1.74 -23.40 31.36
N VAL A 212 -2.26 -24.63 31.32
CA VAL A 212 -1.50 -25.85 30.99
C VAL A 212 -1.79 -26.30 29.57
N ILE A 213 -0.75 -26.61 28.79
CA ILE A 213 -0.89 -27.08 27.40
C ILE A 213 -1.75 -28.34 27.35
N ILE A 214 -2.71 -28.36 26.42
CA ILE A 214 -3.55 -29.51 26.12
C ILE A 214 -2.89 -30.32 25.00
N SER A 215 -2.82 -31.65 25.16
CA SER A 215 -2.28 -32.53 24.12
C SER A 215 -3.09 -32.42 22.82
N PRO A 216 -2.45 -32.31 21.64
CA PRO A 216 -3.14 -32.32 20.34
C PRO A 216 -4.05 -33.53 20.12
N GLU A 217 -3.80 -34.64 20.81
CA GLU A 217 -4.64 -35.84 20.74
C GLU A 217 -6.01 -35.68 21.43
N GLU A 218 -6.18 -34.68 22.31
CA GLU A 218 -7.40 -34.47 23.09
C GLU A 218 -8.47 -33.62 22.37
N TYR A 219 -8.13 -33.03 21.23
CA TYR A 219 -9.02 -32.18 20.46
C TYR A 219 -8.87 -32.39 18.96
N THR A 220 -9.82 -31.83 18.24
CA THR A 220 -9.76 -31.59 16.79
C THR A 220 -10.05 -30.12 16.58
N PHE A 221 -9.51 -29.52 15.53
CA PHE A 221 -9.78 -28.13 15.18
C PHE A 221 -10.46 -28.06 13.82
N THR A 222 -11.05 -26.91 13.57
CA THR A 222 -11.55 -26.46 12.27
C THR A 222 -11.12 -25.00 12.11
N GLU A 223 -11.40 -24.38 10.96
CA GLU A 223 -11.05 -22.98 10.69
C GLU A 223 -11.61 -21.97 11.72
N THR A 224 -12.67 -22.33 12.46
CA THR A 224 -13.41 -21.40 13.34
C THR A 224 -13.55 -21.86 14.79
N LYS A 225 -13.26 -23.13 15.09
CA LYS A 225 -13.45 -23.69 16.44
C LYS A 225 -12.53 -24.86 16.75
N VAL A 226 -12.31 -25.06 18.04
CA VAL A 226 -11.75 -26.28 18.61
C VAL A 226 -12.88 -27.15 19.18
N VAL A 227 -12.78 -28.46 18.95
CA VAL A 227 -13.72 -29.49 19.42
C VAL A 227 -12.95 -30.50 20.27
N PHE A 228 -13.18 -30.48 21.56
CA PHE A 228 -12.57 -31.42 22.52
C PHE A 228 -13.26 -32.78 22.48
N LYS A 229 -12.47 -33.86 22.50
CA LYS A 229 -12.99 -35.25 22.55
C LYS A 229 -13.70 -35.54 23.88
N LYS A 230 -13.30 -34.86 24.96
CA LYS A 230 -13.95 -34.88 26.27
C LYS A 230 -14.31 -33.45 26.68
N ALA A 231 -15.55 -33.23 27.10
CA ALA A 231 -16.02 -31.92 27.52
C ALA A 231 -15.21 -31.42 28.75
N PRO A 232 -14.62 -30.20 28.68
CA PRO A 232 -13.95 -29.59 29.83
C PRO A 232 -14.92 -29.32 30.98
N ALA A 233 -14.43 -29.43 32.22
CA ALA A 233 -15.23 -29.20 33.42
C ALA A 233 -15.57 -27.71 33.59
N SER A 234 -16.53 -27.38 34.48
CA SER A 234 -16.92 -26.00 34.75
C SER A 234 -15.80 -25.13 35.32
N THR A 235 -14.80 -25.76 35.95
CA THR A 235 -13.60 -25.11 36.49
C THR A 235 -12.48 -24.94 35.47
N ASP A 236 -12.63 -25.50 34.26
CA ASP A 236 -11.61 -25.46 33.23
C ASP A 236 -11.79 -24.23 32.35
N ASN A 237 -10.87 -23.28 32.45
CA ASN A 237 -10.77 -22.16 31.52
C ASN A 237 -9.94 -22.57 30.30
N ILE A 238 -10.51 -22.40 29.12
CA ILE A 238 -9.86 -22.72 27.85
C ILE A 238 -9.30 -21.43 27.24
N LYS A 239 -8.00 -21.47 26.94
CA LYS A 239 -7.32 -20.41 26.19
C LYS A 239 -6.61 -20.98 24.97
N MET A 240 -6.22 -20.12 24.04
CA MET A 240 -5.40 -20.49 22.91
C MET A 240 -4.34 -19.43 22.62
N ALA A 241 -3.20 -19.85 22.09
CA ALA A 241 -2.20 -18.97 21.50
C ALA A 241 -1.84 -19.51 20.12
N GLY A 242 -1.53 -18.63 19.18
CA GLY A 242 -1.19 -19.07 17.83
C GLY A 242 -1.10 -17.93 16.84
N VAL A 243 -0.99 -18.30 15.57
CA VAL A 243 -0.90 -17.35 14.45
C VAL A 243 -2.15 -17.48 13.59
N TYR A 244 -2.75 -16.38 13.18
CA TYR A 244 -3.91 -16.36 12.29
C TYR A 244 -3.70 -15.42 11.11
N THR A 245 -4.38 -15.71 10.00
CA THR A 245 -4.34 -14.85 8.82
C THR A 245 -5.45 -13.80 8.88
N VAL A 246 -5.09 -12.53 8.66
CA VAL A 246 -6.03 -11.40 8.65
C VAL A 246 -6.59 -11.20 7.25
N GLU A 247 -7.91 -11.13 7.14
CA GLU A 247 -8.57 -10.71 5.92
C GLU A 247 -8.57 -9.17 5.79
N PRO A 248 -8.36 -8.63 4.58
CA PRO A 248 -8.48 -7.20 4.33
C PRO A 248 -9.91 -6.69 4.60
N LYS A 249 -10.04 -5.41 4.91
CA LYS A 249 -11.34 -4.72 4.95
C LYS A 249 -11.99 -4.74 3.56
N ALA A 250 -13.27 -4.41 3.48
CA ALA A 250 -14.02 -4.41 2.21
C ALA A 250 -13.42 -3.48 1.14
N ASP A 251 -12.71 -2.44 1.55
CA ASP A 251 -11.97 -1.52 0.67
C ASP A 251 -10.55 -2.04 0.34
N GLY A 252 -10.22 -3.28 0.66
CA GLY A 252 -8.90 -3.88 0.45
C GLY A 252 -7.81 -3.25 1.30
N THR A 253 -8.12 -2.56 2.40
CA THR A 253 -7.10 -2.00 3.32
C THR A 253 -6.93 -2.85 4.56
N ILE A 254 -5.78 -2.73 5.21
CA ILE A 254 -5.56 -3.21 6.59
C ILE A 254 -5.05 -2.08 7.47
N ASP A 255 -5.07 -2.29 8.78
CA ASP A 255 -4.50 -1.34 9.73
C ASP A 255 -2.99 -1.18 9.52
N THR A 256 -2.48 0.00 9.88
CA THR A 256 -1.06 0.31 9.82
C THR A 256 -0.24 -0.73 10.59
N LEU A 257 0.72 -1.35 9.91
CA LEU A 257 1.68 -2.28 10.46
C LEU A 257 2.86 -1.51 11.05
N MET A 258 3.41 -2.01 12.15
CA MET A 258 4.64 -1.46 12.72
C MET A 258 5.85 -2.12 12.05
N ALA A 259 6.82 -1.30 11.65
CA ALA A 259 8.08 -1.79 11.13
C ALA A 259 8.80 -2.64 12.19
N THR A 260 9.45 -3.71 11.75
CA THR A 260 10.26 -4.56 12.62
C THR A 260 11.57 -3.86 12.99
N LYS A 261 12.10 -3.02 12.11
CA LYS A 261 13.27 -2.17 12.34
C LYS A 261 13.05 -0.76 11.81
N SER A 262 13.91 0.17 12.24
CA SER A 262 13.97 1.48 11.59
C SER A 262 14.53 1.36 10.18
N PHE A 263 13.91 2.05 9.23
CA PHE A 263 14.36 2.11 7.84
C PHE A 263 14.77 3.52 7.43
N ASP A 264 15.62 3.60 6.41
CA ASP A 264 15.95 4.83 5.70
C ASP A 264 15.10 4.93 4.42
N THR A 265 14.45 6.07 4.21
CA THR A 265 13.59 6.31 3.04
C THR A 265 14.39 6.54 1.75
N GLU A 266 15.71 6.69 1.85
CA GLU A 266 16.63 6.77 0.71
C GLU A 266 17.36 5.46 0.42
N ASP A 267 17.17 4.41 1.24
CA ASP A 267 17.78 3.09 1.03
C ASP A 267 16.71 2.08 0.59
N MET A 268 16.69 1.80 -0.71
CA MET A 268 15.73 0.88 -1.34
C MET A 268 15.76 -0.52 -0.73
N LEU A 269 16.94 -1.01 -0.30
CA LEU A 269 17.06 -2.31 0.34
C LEU A 269 16.47 -2.28 1.75
N SER A 270 16.72 -1.21 2.51
CA SER A 270 16.13 -0.99 3.84
C SER A 270 14.60 -0.95 3.78
N ILE A 271 14.04 -0.27 2.78
CA ILE A 271 12.60 -0.20 2.55
C ILE A 271 12.03 -1.59 2.26
N MET A 272 12.62 -2.31 1.29
CA MET A 272 12.09 -3.61 0.88
C MET A 272 12.30 -4.70 1.94
N ASN A 273 13.31 -4.57 2.80
CA ASN A 273 13.45 -5.43 3.96
C ASN A 273 12.21 -5.36 4.85
N GLU A 274 11.69 -4.16 5.11
CA GLU A 274 10.47 -4.01 5.91
C GLU A 274 9.22 -4.45 5.13
N VAL A 275 9.13 -4.18 3.82
CA VAL A 275 8.01 -4.68 2.99
C VAL A 275 7.92 -6.20 3.07
N TYR A 276 9.02 -6.92 2.84
CA TYR A 276 9.06 -8.38 2.87
C TYR A 276 9.14 -8.99 4.27
N SER A 277 9.23 -8.16 5.31
CA SER A 277 9.08 -8.62 6.71
C SER A 277 7.67 -8.37 7.25
N ALA A 278 6.97 -7.38 6.70
CA ALA A 278 5.63 -7.01 7.14
C ALA A 278 4.57 -8.05 6.77
N LEU A 279 4.72 -8.70 5.61
CA LEU A 279 3.87 -9.79 5.14
C LEU A 279 4.74 -10.95 4.65
N ASN A 280 4.20 -12.17 4.69
CA ASN A 280 4.85 -13.32 4.08
C ASN A 280 4.50 -13.34 2.59
N PHE A 281 5.49 -13.10 1.73
CA PHE A 281 5.35 -13.24 0.29
C PHE A 281 5.89 -14.59 -0.18
N ALA A 282 5.10 -15.30 -0.97
CA ALA A 282 5.58 -16.48 -1.68
C ALA A 282 6.25 -16.05 -2.99
N ASN A 283 7.51 -16.47 -3.18
CA ASN A 283 8.34 -16.15 -4.35
C ASN A 283 8.29 -14.65 -4.75
N PRO A 284 8.61 -13.71 -3.84
CA PRO A 284 8.73 -12.32 -4.23
C PRO A 284 9.96 -12.14 -5.12
N SER A 285 9.88 -11.24 -6.10
CA SER A 285 11.03 -10.91 -6.95
C SER A 285 11.99 -9.92 -6.29
N PRO A 286 13.19 -9.72 -6.85
CA PRO A 286 13.92 -8.48 -6.63
C PRO A 286 13.04 -7.26 -6.89
N TYR A 287 13.27 -6.19 -6.16
CA TYR A 287 12.60 -4.91 -6.41
C TYR A 287 13.21 -4.20 -7.63
N THR A 288 12.37 -3.54 -8.43
CA THR A 288 12.76 -2.58 -9.47
C THR A 288 12.52 -1.18 -8.93
N PRO A 289 13.55 -0.35 -8.73
CA PRO A 289 13.35 1.04 -8.41
C PRO A 289 13.02 1.88 -9.64
N ILE A 290 12.29 2.96 -9.40
CA ILE A 290 12.17 4.11 -10.27
C ILE A 290 12.72 5.30 -9.51
N SER A 291 13.60 6.07 -10.14
CA SER A 291 14.05 7.35 -9.61
C SER A 291 13.60 8.46 -10.54
N PHE A 292 12.74 9.36 -10.06
CA PHE A 292 12.15 10.41 -10.88
C PHE A 292 13.16 11.47 -11.33
N THR A 293 14.18 11.71 -10.50
CA THR A 293 15.27 12.64 -10.80
C THR A 293 16.63 12.00 -10.51
N PRO A 294 17.73 12.53 -11.08
CA PRO A 294 19.09 12.04 -10.80
C PRO A 294 19.57 12.30 -9.36
N GLU A 295 18.91 13.22 -8.65
CA GLU A 295 19.22 13.55 -7.25
C GLU A 295 18.60 12.51 -6.32
N LYS A 296 19.08 12.40 -5.07
CA LYS A 296 18.45 11.52 -4.06
C LYS A 296 17.07 12.02 -3.62
N ARG A 297 16.90 13.34 -3.58
CA ARG A 297 15.72 14.05 -3.07
C ARG A 297 15.24 15.07 -4.08
N PHE A 298 13.99 15.51 -3.95
CA PHE A 298 13.56 16.69 -4.70
C PHE A 298 14.31 17.92 -4.19
N THR A 299 14.72 18.81 -5.09
CA THR A 299 15.37 20.07 -4.69
C THR A 299 14.33 21.05 -4.13
N ARG A 300 14.78 22.10 -3.45
CA ARG A 300 13.89 23.12 -2.86
C ARG A 300 13.02 23.90 -3.85
N ASP A 301 13.36 23.84 -5.14
CA ASP A 301 12.57 24.47 -6.20
C ASP A 301 11.29 23.69 -6.53
N TRP A 302 11.21 22.45 -6.08
CA TRP A 302 10.02 21.63 -6.23
C TRP A 302 8.96 22.01 -5.21
N LYS A 303 7.70 21.85 -5.62
CA LYS A 303 6.52 21.96 -4.76
C LYS A 303 5.77 20.64 -4.75
N ARG A 304 4.96 20.38 -3.71
CA ARG A 304 4.14 19.15 -3.67
C ARG A 304 3.06 19.09 -4.76
N ASP A 305 2.70 20.25 -5.31
CA ASP A 305 1.84 20.38 -6.50
C ASP A 305 2.62 20.47 -7.82
N SER A 306 3.91 20.09 -7.81
CA SER A 306 4.66 19.86 -9.05
C SER A 306 4.03 18.74 -9.86
N VAL A 307 4.17 18.84 -11.17
CA VAL A 307 3.42 18.03 -12.11
C VAL A 307 4.17 16.75 -12.45
N VAL A 308 3.45 15.65 -12.55
CA VAL A 308 3.92 14.40 -13.17
C VAL A 308 3.11 14.18 -14.43
N TYR A 309 3.78 14.27 -15.58
CA TYR A 309 3.25 13.85 -16.86
C TYR A 309 3.42 12.34 -17.01
N MET A 310 2.33 11.64 -17.29
CA MET A 310 2.32 10.20 -17.49
C MET A 310 1.70 9.89 -18.85
N TYR A 311 2.46 9.24 -19.72
CA TYR A 311 1.95 8.77 -21.00
C TYR A 311 2.32 7.31 -21.23
N GLY A 312 1.46 6.59 -21.95
CA GLY A 312 1.73 5.18 -22.25
C GLY A 312 0.50 4.34 -22.53
N ASN A 313 0.64 3.04 -22.32
CA ASN A 313 -0.38 2.03 -22.56
C ASN A 313 -0.53 1.13 -21.34
N ALA A 314 -1.72 1.08 -20.77
CA ALA A 314 -2.06 0.13 -19.72
C ALA A 314 -3.24 -0.75 -20.17
N ASN A 315 -3.17 -2.02 -19.82
CA ASN A 315 -4.25 -2.99 -19.90
C ASN A 315 -3.96 -4.15 -18.92
N ARG A 316 -4.86 -5.13 -18.85
CA ARG A 316 -4.72 -6.32 -18.01
C ARG A 316 -3.47 -7.17 -18.29
N ASP A 317 -2.85 -7.03 -19.46
CA ASP A 317 -1.70 -7.82 -19.90
C ASP A 317 -0.36 -7.13 -19.62
N ARG A 318 -0.35 -5.78 -19.62
CA ARG A 318 0.86 -4.96 -19.45
C ARG A 318 0.57 -3.52 -19.02
N ILE A 319 1.59 -2.90 -18.42
CA ILE A 319 1.71 -1.46 -18.16
C ILE A 319 3.02 -1.01 -18.81
N ALA A 320 2.94 -0.21 -19.86
CA ALA A 320 4.07 0.51 -20.45
C ALA A 320 3.83 2.00 -20.22
N MET A 321 4.68 2.65 -19.45
CA MET A 321 4.47 4.02 -18.99
C MET A 321 5.77 4.80 -19.01
N PHE A 322 5.68 6.07 -19.37
CA PHE A 322 6.75 7.04 -19.21
C PHE A 322 6.27 8.13 -18.26
N MET A 323 7.09 8.43 -17.27
CA MET A 323 6.79 9.47 -16.29
C MET A 323 7.82 10.59 -16.42
N ARG A 324 7.36 11.83 -16.45
CA ARG A 324 8.21 13.01 -16.39
C ARG A 324 7.71 13.93 -15.30
N VAL A 325 8.57 14.21 -14.34
CA VAL A 325 8.25 15.13 -13.26
C VAL A 325 8.80 16.50 -13.65
N ASP A 326 7.97 17.54 -13.53
CA ASP A 326 8.33 18.93 -13.82
C ASP A 326 8.06 19.82 -12.59
N PRO A 327 9.03 20.62 -12.14
CA PRO A 327 8.81 21.52 -11.01
C PRO A 327 7.84 22.63 -11.39
N THR A 328 6.96 23.00 -10.46
CA THR A 328 6.07 24.17 -10.63
C THR A 328 6.77 25.42 -10.06
N PRO A 329 6.98 26.50 -10.85
CA PRO A 329 6.19 26.88 -12.03
C PRO A 329 6.84 26.69 -13.41
N ALA A 330 8.08 26.19 -13.53
CA ALA A 330 8.77 26.10 -14.82
C ALA A 330 9.57 24.80 -15.00
N PRO A 331 9.40 24.05 -16.11
CA PRO A 331 10.12 22.80 -16.34
C PRO A 331 11.62 23.06 -16.54
N VAL A 332 12.47 22.30 -15.86
CA VAL A 332 13.93 22.37 -15.99
C VAL A 332 14.46 20.97 -16.29
N ARG A 333 15.12 20.78 -17.45
CA ARG A 333 15.79 19.52 -17.87
C ARG A 333 15.05 18.24 -17.47
N ALA A 334 13.90 18.01 -18.08
CA ALA A 334 13.02 16.92 -17.70
C ALA A 334 13.37 15.61 -18.43
N LEU A 335 13.72 14.57 -17.67
CA LEU A 335 13.97 13.22 -18.17
C LEU A 335 12.69 12.40 -18.03
N PHE A 336 12.39 11.60 -19.05
CA PHE A 336 11.34 10.59 -18.94
C PHE A 336 11.93 9.33 -18.29
N VAL A 337 11.25 8.86 -17.25
CA VAL A 337 11.57 7.60 -16.60
C VAL A 337 10.63 6.53 -17.13
N PRO A 338 11.15 5.54 -17.89
CA PRO A 338 10.33 4.47 -18.45
C PRO A 338 10.00 3.43 -17.38
N VAL A 339 8.85 2.79 -17.54
CA VAL A 339 8.40 1.63 -16.77
C VAL A 339 7.71 0.68 -17.71
N TYR A 340 8.16 -0.56 -17.73
CA TYR A 340 7.47 -1.66 -18.37
C TYR A 340 7.20 -2.74 -17.33
N ILE A 341 5.94 -3.15 -17.24
CA ILE A 341 5.48 -4.28 -16.44
C ILE A 341 4.63 -5.13 -17.35
N GLY A 342 5.04 -6.36 -17.65
CA GLY A 342 4.25 -7.23 -18.50
C GLY A 342 4.99 -8.48 -18.90
N ARG A 343 4.32 -9.34 -19.68
CA ARG A 343 4.93 -10.57 -20.17
C ARG A 343 5.92 -10.27 -21.31
N MET A 344 7.02 -11.03 -21.37
CA MET A 344 7.82 -11.18 -22.58
C MET A 344 7.41 -12.46 -23.30
N TYR A 345 7.07 -12.35 -24.59
CA TYR A 345 6.93 -13.50 -25.47
C TYR A 345 8.32 -13.88 -25.99
N THR A 346 8.79 -15.09 -25.70
CA THR A 346 9.94 -15.67 -26.42
C THR A 346 9.43 -16.66 -27.45
N PHE A 347 10.04 -16.65 -28.63
CA PHE A 347 9.81 -17.66 -29.65
C PHE A 347 10.60 -18.93 -29.29
N ASP A 348 10.10 -20.09 -29.73
CA ASP A 348 10.75 -21.42 -29.69
C ASP A 348 10.85 -22.17 -28.35
N ASN A 349 10.96 -21.49 -27.21
CA ASN A 349 10.80 -22.10 -25.89
C ASN A 349 9.79 -21.27 -25.12
N ALA A 350 8.63 -21.84 -24.75
CA ALA A 350 7.68 -21.16 -23.89
C ALA A 350 8.40 -20.82 -22.57
N PRO A 351 8.71 -19.54 -22.28
CA PRO A 351 9.24 -19.22 -20.98
C PRO A 351 8.07 -19.45 -20.01
N ARG A 352 8.32 -20.20 -18.94
CA ARG A 352 7.36 -20.35 -17.83
C ARG A 352 6.90 -18.94 -17.46
N ARG A 353 5.62 -18.64 -17.61
CA ARG A 353 4.85 -17.53 -17.00
C ARG A 353 5.68 -16.36 -16.41
N ASN A 354 6.49 -15.68 -17.23
CA ASN A 354 7.39 -14.65 -16.72
C ASN A 354 6.75 -13.27 -16.85
N MET A 355 6.47 -12.62 -15.72
CA MET A 355 6.31 -11.17 -15.70
C MET A 355 7.68 -10.52 -15.69
N VAL A 356 7.79 -9.44 -16.44
CA VAL A 356 8.99 -8.64 -16.55
C VAL A 356 8.72 -7.26 -16.01
N ILE A 357 9.63 -6.76 -15.17
CA ILE A 357 9.67 -5.36 -14.76
C ILE A 357 10.98 -4.75 -15.27
N ALA A 358 10.87 -3.63 -15.97
CA ALA A 358 12.00 -2.82 -16.40
C ALA A 358 11.71 -1.35 -16.10
N ALA A 359 12.63 -0.66 -15.44
CA ALA A 359 12.49 0.76 -15.19
C ALA A 359 13.85 1.47 -15.08
N GLY A 360 13.83 2.80 -15.12
CA GLY A 360 15.02 3.63 -14.92
C GLY A 360 15.17 4.11 -13.47
N CYS A 361 16.36 3.95 -12.90
CA CYS A 361 16.69 4.43 -11.55
C CYS A 361 18.09 5.05 -11.48
N ARG A 362 18.52 5.56 -10.32
CA ARG A 362 19.93 5.94 -10.14
C ARG A 362 20.79 4.69 -9.95
N SER A 363 22.08 4.78 -10.27
CA SER A 363 23.03 3.65 -10.13
C SER A 363 23.07 3.08 -8.70
N GLY A 364 23.03 3.94 -7.68
CA GLY A 364 23.08 3.52 -6.28
C GLY A 364 21.82 2.82 -5.77
N ASP A 365 20.69 2.93 -6.48
CA ASP A 365 19.42 2.34 -6.06
C ASP A 365 19.16 0.97 -6.66
N GLN A 366 19.98 0.54 -7.62
CA GLN A 366 19.82 -0.73 -8.32
C GLN A 366 19.87 -1.92 -7.36
N PHE A 367 19.06 -2.92 -7.64
CA PHE A 367 19.19 -4.19 -6.93
C PHE A 367 20.47 -4.90 -7.39
N VAL A 368 21.39 -5.11 -6.44
CA VAL A 368 22.61 -5.90 -6.66
C VAL A 368 22.41 -7.32 -6.17
N TYR A 369 22.59 -8.29 -7.06
CA TYR A 369 22.54 -9.72 -6.73
C TYR A 369 23.64 -10.11 -5.73
N SER A 370 23.32 -11.04 -4.83
CA SER A 370 24.31 -11.84 -4.11
C SER A 370 23.75 -13.23 -3.86
N ALA A 371 24.61 -14.26 -3.83
CA ALA A 371 24.17 -15.62 -3.54
C ALA A 371 23.47 -15.69 -2.17
N ASN A 372 22.36 -16.42 -2.09
CA ASN A 372 21.51 -16.56 -0.91
C ASN A 372 21.02 -15.22 -0.32
N LYS A 373 20.92 -14.16 -1.15
CA LYS A 373 20.46 -12.86 -0.65
C LYS A 373 19.07 -13.00 -0.04
N LYS A 374 18.94 -12.51 1.19
CA LYS A 374 17.65 -12.33 1.84
C LYS A 374 17.32 -10.85 1.89
N VAL A 375 16.06 -10.54 1.59
CA VAL A 375 15.48 -9.22 1.79
C VAL A 375 14.27 -9.41 2.69
N GLY A 376 14.35 -8.89 3.91
CA GLY A 376 13.40 -9.21 4.97
C GLY A 376 13.36 -10.71 5.26
N ASN A 377 12.16 -11.28 5.29
CA ASN A 377 11.96 -12.72 5.49
C ASN A 377 12.08 -13.55 4.20
N ALA A 378 12.24 -12.91 3.04
CA ALA A 378 12.25 -13.58 1.75
C ALA A 378 13.66 -13.86 1.24
N THR A 379 13.88 -15.09 0.75
CA THR A 379 15.06 -15.41 -0.07
C THR A 379 14.81 -14.94 -1.50
N ILE A 380 15.70 -14.09 -2.02
CA ILE A 380 15.59 -13.47 -3.34
C ILE A 380 16.86 -13.79 -4.12
N ASP A 381 17.07 -15.08 -4.32
CA ASP A 381 18.16 -15.62 -5.11
C ASP A 381 17.57 -16.15 -6.42
N TYR A 382 17.63 -15.32 -7.47
CA TYR A 382 17.18 -15.68 -8.82
C TYR A 382 18.37 -15.94 -9.77
N GLY A 383 19.58 -16.12 -9.21
CA GLY A 383 20.81 -16.40 -9.95
C GLY A 383 21.65 -15.17 -10.33
N GLU A 384 22.91 -15.41 -10.70
CA GLU A 384 23.96 -14.39 -10.84
C GLU A 384 23.69 -13.31 -11.90
N SER A 385 22.78 -13.57 -12.84
CA SER A 385 22.38 -12.60 -13.87
C SER A 385 21.14 -11.78 -13.49
N THR A 386 20.74 -11.77 -12.22
CA THR A 386 19.55 -11.03 -11.74
C THR A 386 19.91 -9.73 -11.02
N SER A 387 20.20 -8.70 -11.81
CA SER A 387 20.12 -7.31 -11.34
C SER A 387 18.83 -6.66 -11.84
N ASN A 388 18.52 -5.46 -11.35
CA ASN A 388 17.28 -4.77 -11.70
C ASN A 388 17.44 -3.26 -11.59
N GLY A 389 17.08 -2.53 -12.65
CA GLY A 389 17.29 -1.09 -12.81
C GLY A 389 17.81 -0.76 -14.21
N ASN A 390 18.77 0.16 -14.32
CA ASN A 390 19.26 0.63 -15.63
C ASN A 390 19.98 -0.44 -16.46
N GLU A 391 20.67 -1.37 -15.80
CA GLU A 391 21.62 -2.28 -16.48
C GLU A 391 20.98 -3.60 -16.91
N THR A 392 19.82 -3.95 -16.34
CA THR A 392 19.21 -5.28 -16.49
C THR A 392 17.71 -5.27 -16.25
N VAL A 393 17.04 -6.19 -16.94
CA VAL A 393 15.60 -6.40 -16.88
C VAL A 393 15.28 -7.46 -15.83
N GLN A 394 14.31 -7.20 -14.95
CA GLN A 394 13.88 -8.19 -13.98
C GLN A 394 12.95 -9.21 -14.61
N LEU A 395 13.30 -10.48 -14.44
CA LEU A 395 12.51 -11.64 -14.85
C LEU A 395 11.94 -12.31 -13.61
N ALA A 396 10.62 -12.22 -13.43
CA ALA A 396 9.93 -12.92 -12.35
C ALA A 396 9.58 -14.31 -12.85
N GLN A 397 10.23 -15.34 -12.31
CA GLN A 397 9.75 -16.71 -12.52
C GLN A 397 8.51 -16.92 -11.67
N SER A 398 7.34 -17.00 -12.30
CA SER A 398 6.15 -17.54 -11.63
C SER A 398 6.07 -19.04 -11.90
N TYR A 399 5.91 -19.82 -10.83
CA TYR A 399 5.76 -21.28 -10.87
C TYR A 399 4.30 -21.66 -11.12
#